data_AF-A0A2U2BI05-F1
#
_entry.id   AF-A0A2U2BI05-F1
#
_cell.length_a   1.000
_cell.length_b   1.000
_cell.length_c   1.000
_cell.angle_alpha   90.00
_cell.angle_beta   90.00
_cell.angle_gamma   90.00
#
_symmetry.space_group_name_H-M   'P 1'
#
loop_
_entity.id
_entity.type
_entity.pdbx_description
1 polymer ?
#
loop_
_entity_poly.entity_id
_entity_poly.type
_entity_poly.pdbx_seq_one_letter_code
_entity_poly.pdbx_strand_id
1 'polypeptide(L)'
;MSGLSMKNHTELKQEKGPKSGEAESLGPVKEENAELFRQKLWSRSGFLVRRLNQIHYAMFYEECKSDITPVQHGVLSVLMGSPWLDQTTIGYELGLDRTTSAEVIRRLEEKGLLGRRVNPDDRRSRQTYITEAGLAVMQGLSAGMNKAQERLLDPLTTKQRQVFMDMLTRIVEHNNQYGRAALRNM
;
A
#
# COMPACT_ATOMS: atom_id res chain seq x y z
N MET A 1 8.95 -54.02 21.06
CA MET A 1 9.66 -54.69 19.94
C MET A 1 10.13 -53.61 18.98
N SER A 2 11.41 -53.70 18.60
CA SER A 2 12.08 -53.09 17.42
C SER A 2 11.60 -51.72 16.97
N GLY A 3 12.33 -50.62 17.16
CA GLY A 3 13.76 -50.48 16.88
C GLY A 3 13.98 -50.29 15.38
N LEU A 4 14.08 -49.03 14.92
CA LEU A 4 15.12 -48.64 13.96
C LEU A 4 15.33 -47.12 13.98
N SER A 5 16.54 -46.77 14.40
CA SER A 5 17.21 -45.49 14.29
C SER A 5 17.71 -45.29 12.87
N MET A 6 17.83 -44.03 12.43
CA MET A 6 18.95 -43.42 11.68
C MET A 6 18.41 -42.16 10.98
N LYS A 7 18.59 -40.97 11.54
CA LYS A 7 19.75 -40.10 11.30
C LYS A 7 20.18 -40.10 9.82
N ASN A 8 19.50 -39.33 9.00
CA ASN A 8 20.11 -38.81 7.77
C ASN A 8 20.70 -37.43 8.08
N HIS A 9 21.96 -37.45 8.53
CA HIS A 9 22.88 -36.35 8.31
C HIS A 9 23.14 -36.31 6.79
N THR A 10 22.36 -35.52 6.07
CA THR A 10 22.73 -35.14 4.71
C THR A 10 23.87 -34.15 4.84
N GLU A 11 25.08 -34.60 4.51
CA GLU A 11 26.26 -33.78 4.33
C GLU A 11 25.93 -32.58 3.45
N LEU A 12 25.98 -31.39 4.03
CA LEU A 12 26.10 -30.14 3.28
C LEU A 12 27.42 -30.21 2.53
N LYS A 13 27.38 -30.67 1.27
CA LYS A 13 28.41 -30.33 0.30
C LYS A 13 28.46 -28.81 0.25
N GLN A 14 29.52 -28.25 0.81
CA GLN A 14 29.93 -26.89 0.52
C GLN A 14 30.22 -26.84 -0.99
N GLU A 15 29.19 -26.54 -1.79
CA GLU A 15 29.39 -26.01 -3.12
C GLU A 15 30.17 -24.71 -2.93
N LYS A 16 31.42 -24.72 -3.37
CA LYS A 16 32.26 -23.52 -3.43
C LYS A 16 31.47 -22.47 -4.19
N GLY A 17 30.97 -21.47 -3.48
CA GLY A 17 30.38 -20.28 -4.07
C GLY A 17 31.34 -19.72 -5.12
N PRO A 18 30.82 -19.12 -6.20
CA PRO A 18 31.64 -18.64 -7.30
C PRO A 18 32.74 -17.74 -6.73
N LYS A 19 33.99 -18.04 -7.12
CA LYS A 19 35.16 -17.26 -6.72
C LYS A 19 34.86 -15.80 -6.99
N SER A 20 35.00 -14.98 -5.95
CA SER A 20 34.96 -13.52 -6.03
C SER A 20 36.01 -13.03 -7.03
N GLY A 21 35.60 -12.72 -8.25
CA GLY A 21 36.51 -12.22 -9.27
C GLY A 21 36.10 -12.53 -10.70
N GLU A 22 34.83 -12.34 -11.05
CA GLU A 22 34.36 -12.17 -12.43
C GLU A 22 32.94 -11.61 -12.34
N ALA A 23 32.83 -10.33 -11.97
CA ALA A 23 31.69 -9.57 -12.46
C ALA A 23 31.90 -9.50 -13.96
N GLU A 24 31.29 -10.41 -14.72
CA GLU A 24 31.11 -10.22 -16.14
C GLU A 24 30.54 -8.81 -16.29
N SER A 25 31.40 -7.92 -16.77
CA SER A 25 31.02 -6.61 -17.27
C SER A 25 29.99 -6.92 -18.34
N LEU A 26 28.72 -6.89 -17.97
CA LEU A 26 27.62 -6.82 -18.91
C LEU A 26 27.91 -5.56 -19.73
N GLY A 27 28.56 -5.75 -20.88
CA GLY A 27 28.81 -4.69 -21.83
C GLY A 27 27.50 -3.94 -22.12
N PRO A 28 27.56 -2.73 -22.70
CA PRO A 28 26.36 -1.95 -22.96
C PRO A 28 25.31 -2.84 -23.64
N VAL A 29 24.12 -2.92 -23.03
CA VAL A 29 23.01 -3.70 -23.57
C VAL A 29 22.80 -3.21 -25.00
N LYS A 30 22.99 -4.09 -25.99
CA LYS A 30 22.76 -3.75 -27.41
C LYS A 30 21.41 -3.03 -27.53
N GLU A 31 21.35 -1.92 -28.27
CA GLU A 31 20.16 -1.04 -28.29
C GLU A 31 18.84 -1.77 -28.60
N GLU A 32 18.91 -2.78 -29.48
CA GLU A 32 17.80 -3.68 -29.80
C GLU A 32 17.33 -4.52 -28.60
N ASN A 33 18.27 -5.03 -27.80
CA ASN A 33 17.96 -5.74 -26.56
C ASN A 33 17.38 -4.80 -25.49
N ALA A 34 17.81 -3.54 -25.48
CA ALA A 34 17.31 -2.52 -24.56
C ALA A 34 15.87 -2.11 -24.91
N GLU A 35 15.53 -1.96 -26.19
CA GLU A 35 14.16 -1.66 -26.63
C GLU A 35 13.19 -2.80 -26.34
N LEU A 36 13.58 -4.04 -26.65
CA LEU A 36 12.79 -5.22 -26.30
C LEU A 36 12.59 -5.34 -24.78
N PHE A 37 13.62 -5.04 -23.99
CA PHE A 37 13.51 -5.02 -22.53
C PHE A 37 12.57 -3.92 -22.03
N ARG A 38 12.64 -2.71 -22.61
CA ARG A 38 11.71 -1.60 -22.29
C ARG A 38 10.26 -2.01 -22.56
N GLN A 39 9.97 -2.56 -23.74
CA GLN A 39 8.62 -3.01 -24.08
C GLN A 39 8.11 -4.08 -23.10
N LYS A 40 8.96 -5.06 -22.76
CA LYS A 40 8.66 -6.09 -21.75
C LYS A 40 8.53 -5.55 -20.33
N LEU A 41 9.03 -4.35 -20.02
CA LEU A 41 8.87 -3.72 -18.72
C LEU A 41 7.49 -3.06 -18.60
N TRP A 42 7.08 -2.35 -19.65
CA TRP A 42 5.78 -1.66 -19.72
C TRP A 42 4.58 -2.62 -19.78
N SER A 43 4.78 -3.88 -20.14
CA SER A 43 3.73 -4.92 -20.08
C SER A 43 3.55 -5.56 -18.69
N ARG A 44 4.43 -5.27 -17.71
CA ARG A 44 4.33 -5.84 -16.36
C ARG A 44 3.36 -5.04 -15.52
N SER A 45 2.29 -5.67 -15.07
CA SER A 45 1.26 -5.04 -14.22
C SER A 45 1.85 -4.36 -12.98
N GLY A 46 2.75 -5.04 -12.25
CA GLY A 46 3.39 -4.47 -11.06
C GLY A 46 4.21 -3.21 -11.32
N PHE A 47 4.83 -3.10 -12.50
CA PHE A 47 5.56 -1.89 -12.90
C PHE A 47 4.59 -0.73 -13.15
N LEU A 48 3.51 -0.97 -13.91
CA LEU A 48 2.47 0.01 -14.17
C LEU A 48 1.76 0.46 -12.89
N VAL A 49 1.43 -0.46 -11.99
CA VAL A 49 0.81 -0.16 -10.68
C VAL A 49 1.71 0.76 -9.87
N ARG A 50 3.02 0.46 -9.79
CA ARG A 50 3.97 1.33 -9.07
C ARG A 50 4.08 2.72 -9.72
N ARG A 51 4.16 2.80 -11.05
CA ARG A 51 4.19 4.08 -11.78
C ARG A 51 2.91 4.88 -11.56
N LEU A 52 1.75 4.25 -11.64
CA LEU A 52 0.45 4.88 -11.41
C LEU A 52 0.34 5.41 -9.97
N ASN A 53 0.81 4.65 -8.98
CA ASN A 53 0.84 5.11 -7.58
C ASN A 53 1.74 6.35 -7.40
N GLN A 54 2.91 6.39 -8.05
CA GLN A 54 3.78 7.58 -8.02
C GLN A 54 3.11 8.81 -8.63
N ILE A 55 2.42 8.64 -9.77
CA ILE A 55 1.67 9.71 -10.44
C ILE A 55 0.52 10.19 -9.53
N HIS A 56 -0.22 9.26 -8.93
CA HIS A 56 -1.28 9.57 -7.97
C HIS A 56 -0.77 10.41 -6.81
N TYR A 57 0.38 10.05 -6.21
CA TYR A 57 0.99 10.84 -5.14
C TYR A 57 1.37 12.25 -5.60
N ALA A 58 1.98 12.38 -6.78
CA ALA A 58 2.35 13.69 -7.33
C ALA A 58 1.12 14.57 -7.56
N MET A 59 0.05 14.03 -8.16
CA MET A 59 -1.21 14.74 -8.36
C MET A 59 -1.87 15.14 -7.03
N PHE A 60 -1.84 14.25 -6.04
CA PHE A 60 -2.33 14.58 -4.69
C PHE A 60 -1.59 15.80 -4.13
N TYR A 61 -0.25 15.81 -4.14
CA TYR A 61 0.51 16.93 -3.59
C TYR A 61 0.28 18.24 -4.35
N GLU A 62 0.15 18.17 -5.68
CA GLU A 62 -0.12 19.34 -6.52
C GLU A 62 -1.49 19.96 -6.25
N GLU A 63 -2.53 19.13 -6.11
CA GLU A 63 -3.92 19.59 -5.97
C GLU A 63 -4.33 19.89 -4.52
N CYS A 64 -3.88 19.08 -3.57
CA CYS A 64 -4.26 19.23 -2.16
C CYS A 64 -3.45 20.31 -1.42
N LYS A 65 -2.21 20.59 -1.85
CA LYS A 65 -1.32 21.62 -1.26
C LYS A 65 -1.32 21.62 0.27
N SER A 66 -1.14 20.45 0.86
CA SER A 66 -1.29 20.22 2.30
C SER A 66 -0.12 19.44 2.88
N ASP A 67 0.13 19.64 4.18
CA ASP A 67 1.09 18.88 4.97
C ASP A 67 0.58 17.48 5.39
N ILE A 68 -0.62 17.11 4.94
CA ILE A 68 -1.15 15.76 5.04
C ILE A 68 -0.59 14.93 3.89
N THR A 69 0.02 13.79 4.21
CA THR A 69 0.49 12.83 3.19
C THR A 69 -0.68 11.98 2.67
N PRO A 70 -0.58 11.37 1.47
CA PRO A 70 -1.63 10.47 0.95
C PRO A 70 -2.02 9.34 1.90
N VAL A 71 -1.05 8.75 2.62
CA VAL A 71 -1.31 7.69 3.60
C VAL A 71 -2.06 8.23 4.83
N GLN A 72 -1.68 9.42 5.30
CA GLN A 72 -2.40 10.10 6.39
C GLN A 72 -3.83 10.47 5.99
N HIS A 73 -4.03 10.97 4.77
CA HIS A 73 -5.35 11.21 4.20
C HIS A 73 -6.16 9.90 4.16
N GLY A 74 -5.56 8.79 3.70
CA GLY A 74 -6.20 7.47 3.71
C GLY A 74 -6.69 7.04 5.09
N VAL A 75 -5.89 7.21 6.15
CA VAL A 75 -6.32 6.91 7.53
C VAL A 75 -7.52 7.75 7.94
N LEU A 76 -7.51 9.05 7.64
CA LEU A 76 -8.62 9.95 7.94
C LEU A 76 -9.88 9.56 7.13
N SER A 77 -9.74 9.23 5.84
CA SER A 77 -10.84 8.77 4.98
C SER A 77 -11.49 7.50 5.51
N VAL A 78 -10.70 6.50 5.91
CA VAL A 78 -11.20 5.25 6.51
C VAL A 78 -12.00 5.55 7.77
N LEU A 79 -11.48 6.42 8.66
CA LEU A 79 -12.18 6.78 9.90
C LEU A 79 -13.40 7.69 9.70
N MET A 80 -13.47 8.45 8.60
CA MET A 80 -14.68 9.18 8.22
C MET A 80 -15.80 8.24 7.76
N GLY A 81 -15.47 7.18 7.02
CA GLY A 81 -16.44 6.17 6.57
C GLY A 81 -16.82 5.16 7.65
N SER A 82 -15.93 4.91 8.60
CA SER A 82 -16.13 3.97 9.70
C SER A 82 -15.40 4.46 10.96
N PRO A 83 -16.09 5.16 11.87
CA PRO A 83 -15.46 5.64 13.09
C PRO A 83 -15.21 4.48 14.08
N TRP A 84 -14.36 4.74 15.08
CA TRP A 84 -14.10 3.82 16.20
C TRP A 84 -13.37 2.52 15.83
N LEU A 85 -12.53 2.56 14.80
CA LEU A 85 -11.71 1.42 14.40
C LEU A 85 -10.45 1.30 15.25
N ASP A 86 -10.04 0.07 15.54
CA ASP A 86 -8.72 -0.18 16.10
C ASP A 86 -7.62 -0.02 15.02
N GLN A 87 -6.37 0.16 15.49
CA GLN A 87 -5.21 0.34 14.61
C GLN A 87 -5.03 -0.82 13.61
N THR A 88 -5.32 -2.05 14.03
CA THR A 88 -5.13 -3.22 13.19
C THR A 88 -6.10 -3.18 12.00
N THR A 89 -7.35 -2.83 12.28
CA THR A 89 -8.40 -2.69 11.28
C THR A 89 -8.10 -1.55 10.31
N ILE A 90 -7.66 -0.39 10.81
CA ILE A 90 -7.19 0.71 9.94
C ILE A 90 -6.03 0.26 9.04
N GLY A 91 -5.10 -0.53 9.58
CA GLY A 91 -4.01 -1.12 8.81
C GLY A 91 -4.51 -2.04 7.70
N TYR A 92 -5.50 -2.88 8.00
CA TYR A 92 -6.16 -3.75 7.02
C TYR A 92 -6.79 -2.93 5.88
N GLU A 93 -7.59 -1.92 6.19
CA GLU A 93 -8.26 -1.04 5.21
C GLU A 93 -7.29 -0.35 4.24
N LEU A 94 -6.04 -0.12 4.66
CA LEU A 94 -5.04 0.60 3.86
C LEU A 94 -3.90 -0.29 3.35
N GLY A 95 -3.91 -1.58 3.65
CA GLY A 95 -2.82 -2.51 3.34
C GLY A 95 -1.49 -2.15 4.03
N LEU A 96 -1.55 -1.52 5.20
CA LEU A 96 -0.40 -1.07 5.97
C LEU A 96 -0.03 -2.08 7.06
N ASP A 97 1.27 -2.41 7.15
CA ASP A 97 1.76 -3.23 8.26
C ASP A 97 1.60 -2.55 9.63
N ARG A 98 1.63 -3.36 10.69
CA ARG A 98 1.38 -2.91 12.07
C ARG A 98 2.26 -1.72 12.47
N THR A 99 3.54 -1.74 12.10
CA THR A 99 4.50 -0.70 12.47
C THR A 99 4.18 0.61 11.76
N THR A 100 3.95 0.54 10.44
CA THR A 100 3.60 1.69 9.62
C THR A 100 2.28 2.31 10.08
N SER A 101 1.25 1.49 10.33
CA SER A 101 -0.04 1.93 10.84
C SER A 101 0.09 2.62 12.20
N ALA A 102 0.89 2.07 13.13
CA ALA A 102 1.16 2.70 14.43
C ALA A 102 1.79 4.08 14.25
N GLU A 103 2.80 4.19 13.39
CA GLU A 103 3.53 5.43 13.20
C GLU A 103 2.65 6.53 12.57
N VAL A 104 1.88 6.18 11.53
CA VAL A 104 0.98 7.14 10.86
C VAL A 104 -0.11 7.62 11.81
N ILE A 105 -0.75 6.71 12.57
CA ILE A 105 -1.77 7.08 13.55
C ILE A 105 -1.18 7.98 14.63
N ARG A 106 -0.04 7.61 15.21
CA ARG A 106 0.64 8.43 16.23
C ARG A 106 0.91 9.85 15.73
N ARG A 107 1.44 10.01 14.52
CA ARG A 107 1.71 11.33 13.93
C ARG A 107 0.43 12.15 13.73
N LEU A 108 -0.70 11.50 13.42
CA LEU A 108 -1.99 12.19 13.30
C LEU A 108 -2.59 12.55 14.66
N GLU A 109 -2.39 11.73 15.69
CA GLU A 109 -2.74 12.06 17.09
C GLU A 109 -1.91 13.25 17.60
N GLU A 110 -0.61 13.29 17.30
CA GLU A 110 0.29 14.41 17.65
C GLU A 110 -0.14 15.72 16.98
N LYS A 111 -0.72 15.65 15.77
CA LYS A 111 -1.33 16.79 15.08
C LYS A 111 -2.73 17.15 15.61
N GLY A 112 -3.27 16.39 16.57
CA GLY A 112 -4.63 16.58 17.11
C GLY A 112 -5.75 16.19 16.15
N LEU A 113 -5.44 15.49 15.05
CA LEU A 113 -6.41 15.13 14.00
C LEU A 113 -7.13 13.82 14.30
N LEU A 114 -6.54 12.97 15.15
CA LEU A 114 -7.12 11.73 15.65
C LEU A 114 -7.14 11.74 17.18
N GLY A 115 -8.12 11.04 17.74
CA GLY A 115 -8.16 10.70 19.15
C GLY A 115 -8.26 9.19 19.36
N ARG A 116 -7.97 8.75 20.59
CA ARG A 116 -8.13 7.36 21.03
C ARG A 116 -8.95 7.26 22.30
N ARG A 117 -9.78 6.23 22.37
CA ARG A 117 -10.49 5.85 23.59
C ARG A 117 -10.35 4.36 23.89
N VAL A 118 -10.53 3.98 25.14
CA VAL A 118 -10.74 2.57 25.53
C VAL A 118 -11.98 2.07 24.81
N ASN A 119 -11.90 0.89 24.20
CA ASN A 119 -13.10 0.28 23.63
C ASN A 119 -14.07 -0.10 24.77
N PRO A 120 -15.34 0.37 24.75
CA PRO A 120 -16.32 -0.01 25.77
C PRO A 120 -16.59 -1.52 25.81
N ASP A 121 -16.45 -2.22 24.67
CA ASP A 121 -16.73 -3.65 24.55
C ASP A 121 -15.53 -4.54 24.88
N ASP A 122 -14.31 -3.98 24.83
CA ASP A 122 -13.07 -4.66 25.20
C ASP A 122 -12.05 -3.67 25.80
N ARG A 123 -11.92 -3.67 27.12
CA ARG A 123 -11.02 -2.73 27.83
C ARG A 123 -9.53 -2.93 27.49
N ARG A 124 -9.16 -4.05 26.86
CA ARG A 124 -7.79 -4.33 26.39
C ARG A 124 -7.51 -3.69 25.03
N SER A 125 -8.54 -3.26 24.30
CA SER A 125 -8.39 -2.61 23.00
C SER A 125 -8.62 -1.09 23.06
N ARG A 126 -8.16 -0.40 22.02
CA ARG A 126 -8.29 1.05 21.83
C ARG A 126 -8.92 1.30 20.47
N GLN A 127 -9.92 2.16 20.44
CA GLN A 127 -10.55 2.64 19.22
C GLN A 127 -10.02 4.02 18.89
N THR A 128 -9.77 4.24 17.60
CA THR A 128 -9.33 5.53 17.04
C THR A 128 -10.52 6.20 16.37
N TYR A 129 -10.59 7.52 16.44
CA TYR A 129 -11.63 8.32 15.81
C TYR A 129 -11.04 9.62 15.27
N ILE A 130 -11.70 10.19 14.26
CA ILE A 130 -11.36 11.50 13.72
C ILE A 130 -11.88 12.60 14.63
N THR A 131 -11.05 13.60 14.94
CA THR A 131 -11.45 14.76 15.75
C THR A 131 -12.14 15.82 14.88
N GLU A 132 -12.73 16.83 15.50
CA GLU A 132 -13.27 17.99 14.77
C GLU A 132 -12.19 18.70 13.93
N ALA A 133 -10.97 18.81 14.46
CA ALA A 133 -9.83 19.35 13.71
C ALA A 133 -9.46 18.46 12.50
N GLY A 134 -9.50 17.13 12.68
CA GLY A 134 -9.31 16.18 11.59
C GLY A 134 -10.37 16.33 10.49
N LEU A 135 -11.64 16.49 10.87
CA LEU A 135 -12.75 16.71 9.94
C LEU A 135 -12.60 18.03 9.17
N ALA A 136 -12.21 19.11 9.85
CA ALA A 136 -11.97 20.40 9.22
C ALA A 136 -10.84 20.32 8.17
N VAL A 137 -9.76 19.60 8.48
CA VAL A 137 -8.68 19.32 7.52
C VAL A 137 -9.21 18.55 6.31
N MET A 138 -9.99 17.49 6.51
CA MET A 138 -10.56 16.71 5.41
C MET A 138 -11.52 17.53 4.54
N GLN A 139 -12.30 18.42 5.14
CA GLN A 139 -13.16 19.34 4.40
C GLN A 139 -12.34 20.28 3.50
N GLY A 140 -11.24 20.83 4.03
CA GLY A 140 -10.32 21.67 3.24
C GLY A 140 -9.62 20.93 2.09
N LEU A 141 -9.42 19.61 2.23
CA LEU A 141 -8.77 18.77 1.22
C LEU A 141 -9.73 18.28 0.11
N SER A 142 -11.03 18.27 0.37
CA SER A 142 -12.04 17.62 -0.48
C SER A 142 -11.98 18.07 -1.95
N ALA A 143 -11.92 19.38 -2.21
CA ALA A 143 -11.87 19.89 -3.58
C ALA A 143 -10.59 19.47 -4.33
N GLY A 144 -9.43 19.53 -3.67
CA GLY A 144 -8.16 19.09 -4.24
C GLY A 144 -8.13 17.58 -4.50
N MET A 145 -8.69 16.79 -3.59
CA MET A 145 -8.77 15.34 -3.74
C MET A 145 -9.67 14.95 -4.92
N ASN A 146 -10.85 15.58 -5.05
CA ASN A 146 -11.75 15.34 -6.18
C ASN A 146 -11.06 15.67 -7.52
N LYS A 147 -10.37 16.81 -7.59
CA LYS A 147 -9.64 17.21 -8.80
C LYS A 147 -8.48 16.26 -9.12
N ALA A 148 -7.74 15.79 -8.12
CA ALA A 148 -6.69 14.79 -8.33
C ALA A 148 -7.25 13.46 -8.86
N GLN A 149 -8.40 13.00 -8.34
CA GLN A 149 -9.07 11.80 -8.84
C GLN A 149 -9.58 11.96 -10.28
N GLU A 150 -10.19 13.11 -10.58
CA GLU A 150 -10.65 13.43 -11.93
C GLU A 150 -9.49 13.47 -12.92
N ARG A 151 -8.39 14.16 -12.60
CA ARG A 151 -7.18 14.24 -13.44
C ARG A 151 -6.54 12.88 -13.70
N LEU A 152 -6.49 12.02 -12.69
CA LEU A 152 -5.90 10.68 -12.83
C LEU A 152 -6.65 9.84 -13.88
N LEU A 153 -7.97 10.01 -13.96
CA LEU A 153 -8.86 9.26 -14.86
C LEU A 153 -9.28 10.06 -16.10
N ASP A 154 -8.81 11.29 -16.26
CA ASP A 154 -9.11 12.18 -17.40
C ASP A 154 -8.90 11.52 -18.77
N PRO A 155 -7.83 10.72 -19.00
CA PRO A 155 -7.62 10.04 -20.27
C PRO A 155 -8.66 8.96 -20.62
N LEU A 156 -9.54 8.60 -19.68
CA LEU A 156 -10.55 7.55 -19.84
C LEU A 156 -11.95 8.14 -20.00
N THR A 157 -12.70 7.61 -20.97
CA THR A 157 -14.15 7.85 -21.07
C THR A 157 -14.89 7.31 -19.84
N THR A 158 -16.10 7.79 -19.56
CA THR A 158 -16.93 7.32 -18.43
C THR A 158 -17.09 5.80 -18.38
N LYS A 159 -17.30 5.16 -19.54
CA LYS A 159 -17.40 3.69 -19.62
C LYS A 159 -16.08 3.00 -19.28
N GLN A 160 -14.95 3.52 -19.78
CA GLN A 160 -13.62 2.99 -19.45
C GLN A 160 -13.29 3.18 -17.96
N ARG A 161 -13.68 4.30 -17.35
CA ARG A 161 -13.53 4.53 -15.90
C ARG A 161 -14.26 3.46 -15.10
N GLN A 162 -15.51 3.15 -15.45
CA GLN A 162 -16.28 2.11 -14.77
C GLN A 162 -15.61 0.73 -14.89
N VAL A 163 -15.17 0.36 -16.09
CA VAL A 163 -14.47 -0.91 -16.34
C VAL A 163 -13.14 -0.96 -15.59
N PHE A 164 -12.39 0.13 -15.59
CA PHE A 164 -11.12 0.24 -14.87
C PHE A 164 -11.31 0.02 -13.37
N MET A 165 -12.31 0.68 -12.76
CA MET A 165 -12.62 0.50 -11.34
C MET A 165 -13.08 -0.92 -11.03
N ASP A 166 -13.94 -1.53 -11.84
CA ASP A 166 -14.35 -2.94 -11.66
C ASP A 166 -13.15 -3.89 -11.69
N MET A 167 -12.29 -3.78 -12.70
CA MET A 167 -11.10 -4.62 -12.82
C MET A 167 -10.13 -4.41 -11.66
N LEU A 168 -9.92 -3.15 -11.25
CA LEU A 168 -9.03 -2.82 -10.13
C LEU A 168 -9.54 -3.43 -8.83
N THR A 169 -10.82 -3.25 -8.52
CA THR A 169 -11.46 -3.82 -7.32
C THR A 169 -11.33 -5.33 -7.29
N ARG A 170 -11.67 -6.02 -8.39
CA ARG A 170 -11.57 -7.49 -8.49
C ARG A 170 -10.14 -8.00 -8.26
N ILE A 171 -9.14 -7.29 -8.79
CA ILE A 171 -7.72 -7.67 -8.59
C ILE A 171 -7.32 -7.46 -7.13
N VAL A 172 -7.72 -6.35 -6.51
CA VAL A 172 -7.44 -6.06 -5.09
C VAL A 172 -8.08 -7.11 -4.19
N GLU A 173 -9.37 -7.39 -4.36
CA GLU A 173 -10.11 -8.41 -3.59
C GLU A 173 -9.47 -9.79 -3.69
N HIS A 174 -9.19 -10.24 -4.92
CA HIS A 174 -8.64 -11.57 -5.16
C HIS A 174 -7.24 -11.75 -4.52
N ASN A 175 -6.42 -10.69 -4.54
CA ASN A 175 -5.03 -10.74 -4.07
C ASN A 175 -4.86 -10.20 -2.65
N ASN A 176 -5.95 -9.91 -1.97
CA ASN A 176 -5.95 -9.22 -0.69
C ASN A 176 -5.11 -9.93 0.41
N GLN A 177 -5.06 -11.26 0.36
CA GLN A 177 -4.22 -12.09 1.24
C GLN A 177 -2.71 -11.81 1.14
N TYR A 178 -2.25 -11.22 0.03
CA TYR A 178 -0.85 -10.82 -0.17
C TYR A 178 -0.56 -9.40 0.34
N GLY A 179 -1.60 -8.65 0.73
CA GLY A 179 -1.43 -7.40 1.44
C GLY A 179 -0.71 -7.63 2.76
N ARG A 180 0.14 -6.67 3.18
CA ARG A 180 0.80 -6.72 4.50
C ARG A 180 -0.21 -6.73 5.66
N ALA A 181 -1.45 -6.40 5.34
CA ALA A 181 -2.64 -6.47 6.15
C ALA A 181 -3.78 -6.81 5.16
N ALA A 182 -4.47 -7.95 5.33
CA ALA A 182 -5.59 -8.33 4.46
C ALA A 182 -6.83 -7.48 4.78
N LEU A 183 -7.39 -6.78 3.78
CA LEU A 183 -8.69 -6.09 3.83
C LEU A 183 -9.79 -7.02 4.33
N ARG A 184 -10.76 -6.49 5.07
CA ARG A 184 -11.88 -7.28 5.58
C ARG A 184 -13.12 -6.99 4.74
N ASN A 185 -13.39 -7.83 3.74
CA ASN A 185 -14.59 -7.83 2.87
C ASN A 185 -15.02 -6.43 2.36
N MET A 186 -14.71 -6.11 1.10
CA MET A 186 -15.31 -4.97 0.38
C MET A 186 -16.80 -5.20 0.08
#